data_AF-A0A2N6U665-F1
#
_entry.id   AF-A0A2N6U665-F1
#
_cell.length_a   1.000
_cell.length_b   1.000
_cell.length_c   1.000
_cell.angle_alpha   90.00
_cell.angle_beta   90.00
_cell.angle_gamma   90.00
#
_symmetry.space_group_name_H-M   'P 1'
#
loop_
_entity.id
_entity.type
_entity.pdbx_description
1 polymer ?
#
loop_
_entity_poly.entity_id
_entity_poly.type
_entity_poly.pdbx_seq_one_letter_code
_entity_poly.pdbx_strand_id
1 'polypeptide(L)'
;MLGMLLLIGAALILLIRGGSNLAGIIGAEEQVAADAGGDLGAVGLGTGLISILLSIANFVVSLAVLVIGVITAIMGRGRARLGGILAAVIIVLAPILFFIGTFLMGMIGGITGMIDPNVGVTAGALRVILGVDLLRVLFVAAMIGLGGWFARSTAQKNLSA
;
A
#
# COMPACT_ATOMS: atom_id res chain seq x y z
N MET A 1 22.28 -7.38 -6.45
CA MET A 1 21.07 -8.07 -5.97
C MET A 1 20.08 -7.12 -5.27
N LEU A 2 20.52 -6.16 -4.43
CA LEU A 2 19.64 -5.24 -3.69
C LEU A 2 18.57 -4.52 -4.55
N GLY A 3 18.93 -4.00 -5.73
CA GLY A 3 17.95 -3.36 -6.62
C GLY A 3 16.85 -4.30 -7.12
N MET A 4 17.14 -5.59 -7.28
CA MET A 4 16.13 -6.59 -7.68
C MET A 4 15.20 -6.94 -6.50
N LEU A 5 15.73 -7.01 -5.28
CA LEU A 5 14.92 -7.19 -4.07
C LEU A 5 13.96 -6.03 -3.85
N LEU A 6 14.38 -4.78 -4.11
CA LEU A 6 13.48 -3.61 -4.06
C LEU A 6 12.37 -3.68 -5.11
N LEU A 7 12.66 -4.16 -6.31
CA LEU A 7 11.65 -4.34 -7.36
C LEU A 7 10.64 -5.44 -6.99
N ILE A 8 11.11 -6.57 -6.44
CA ILE A 8 10.24 -7.63 -5.92
C ILE A 8 9.38 -7.10 -4.77
N GLY A 9 9.98 -6.36 -3.85
CA GLY A 9 9.26 -5.72 -2.75
C GLY A 9 8.17 -4.75 -3.23
N ALA A 10 8.45 -3.93 -4.25
CA ALA A 10 7.46 -3.07 -4.88
C ALA A 10 6.28 -3.87 -5.48
N ALA A 11 6.58 -4.96 -6.19
CA ALA A 11 5.55 -5.84 -6.75
C ALA A 11 4.70 -6.52 -5.66
N LEU A 12 5.33 -7.00 -4.58
CA LEU A 12 4.62 -7.60 -3.45
C LEU A 12 3.71 -6.58 -2.75
N ILE A 13 4.17 -5.35 -2.54
CA ILE A 13 3.35 -4.27 -1.98
C ILE A 13 2.12 -4.00 -2.86
N LEU A 14 2.30 -3.95 -4.19
CA LEU A 14 1.19 -3.80 -5.14
C LEU A 14 0.20 -4.96 -5.06
N LEU A 15 0.68 -6.20 -5.06
CA LEU A 15 -0.19 -7.37 -5.03
C LEU A 15 -0.97 -7.47 -3.72
N ILE A 16 -0.30 -7.26 -2.59
CA ILE A 16 -0.93 -7.35 -1.27
C ILE A 16 -1.91 -6.19 -1.08
N ARG A 17 -1.44 -4.95 -1.14
CA ARG A 17 -2.28 -3.78 -0.83
C ARG A 17 -3.26 -3.46 -1.95
N GLY A 18 -2.79 -3.53 -3.19
CA GLY A 18 -3.64 -3.28 -4.36
C GLY A 18 -4.70 -4.36 -4.53
N GLY A 19 -4.35 -5.63 -4.30
CA GLY A 19 -5.31 -6.73 -4.27
C GLY A 19 -6.38 -6.54 -3.19
N SER A 20 -5.99 -6.18 -1.97
CA SER A 20 -6.92 -5.89 -0.87
C SER A 20 -7.88 -4.73 -1.20
N ASN A 21 -7.36 -3.62 -1.73
CA ASN A 21 -8.21 -2.47 -2.09
C ASN A 21 -9.16 -2.81 -3.24
N LEU A 22 -8.71 -3.54 -4.26
CA LEU A 22 -9.57 -4.00 -5.36
C LEU A 22 -10.66 -4.95 -4.88
N ALA A 23 -10.31 -5.91 -4.01
CA ALA A 23 -11.29 -6.82 -3.42
C ALA A 23 -12.35 -6.06 -2.61
N GLY A 24 -11.94 -5.07 -1.81
CA GLY A 24 -12.86 -4.24 -1.04
C GLY A 24 -13.74 -3.33 -1.92
N ILE A 25 -13.25 -2.85 -3.06
CA ILE A 25 -14.05 -2.07 -4.02
C ILE A 25 -15.15 -2.95 -4.63
N ILE A 26 -14.81 -4.18 -5.02
CA ILE A 26 -15.73 -5.14 -5.63
C ILE A 26 -16.78 -5.58 -4.59
N GLY A 27 -16.34 -5.93 -3.37
CA GLY A 27 -17.19 -6.39 -2.27
C GLY A 27 -17.80 -5.28 -1.41
N ALA A 28 -17.79 -4.01 -1.86
CA ALA A 28 -18.17 -2.87 -1.02
C ALA A 28 -19.62 -2.96 -0.48
N GLU A 29 -20.53 -3.54 -1.24
CA GLU A 29 -21.94 -3.72 -0.84
C GLU A 29 -22.07 -4.76 0.29
N GLU A 30 -21.37 -5.88 0.15
CA GLU A 30 -21.32 -6.96 1.14
C GLU A 30 -20.64 -6.49 2.42
N GLN A 31 -19.59 -5.69 2.30
CA GLN A 31 -18.85 -5.15 3.43
C GLN A 31 -19.68 -4.13 4.24
N VAL A 32 -20.40 -3.22 3.58
CA VAL A 32 -21.28 -2.27 4.26
C VAL A 32 -22.45 -2.99 4.95
N ALA A 33 -23.01 -4.02 4.32
CA ALA A 33 -24.06 -4.84 4.93
C ALA A 33 -23.56 -5.61 6.17
N ALA A 34 -22.33 -6.12 6.12
CA ALA A 34 -21.67 -6.77 7.26
C ALA A 34 -21.39 -5.79 8.41
N ASP A 35 -20.88 -4.60 8.12
CA ASP A 35 -20.59 -3.56 9.11
C ASP A 35 -21.86 -3.06 9.82
N ALA A 36 -23.02 -3.16 9.16
CA ALA A 36 -24.33 -2.84 9.74
C ALA A 36 -24.92 -3.93 10.65
N GLY A 37 -24.16 -4.99 10.96
CA GLY A 37 -24.61 -6.10 11.82
C GLY A 37 -25.32 -7.23 11.08
N GLY A 38 -25.20 -7.28 9.75
CA GLY A 38 -25.62 -8.43 8.96
C GLY A 38 -24.81 -9.69 9.31
N ASP A 39 -25.45 -10.86 9.29
CA ASP A 39 -24.82 -12.12 9.68
C ASP A 39 -23.68 -12.49 8.71
N LEU A 40 -22.46 -12.30 9.18
CA LEU A 40 -21.24 -12.75 8.53
C LEU A 40 -21.18 -14.28 8.71
N GLY A 41 -21.85 -15.04 7.83
CA GLY A 41 -21.76 -16.50 7.81
C GLY A 41 -20.31 -17.02 7.69
N ALA A 42 -20.11 -18.33 7.47
CA ALA A 42 -18.77 -18.95 7.43
C ALA A 42 -17.75 -18.25 6.48
N VAL A 43 -18.24 -17.53 5.46
CA VAL A 43 -17.44 -16.70 4.54
C VAL A 43 -16.82 -15.48 5.25
N GLY A 44 -17.54 -14.84 6.17
CA GLY A 44 -17.09 -13.67 6.93
C GLY A 44 -15.95 -13.96 7.92
N LEU A 45 -15.96 -15.14 8.53
CA LEU A 45 -14.84 -15.60 9.37
C LEU A 45 -13.59 -15.89 8.53
N GLY A 46 -13.77 -16.44 7.32
CA GLY A 46 -12.69 -16.68 6.37
C GLY A 46 -12.05 -15.40 5.84
N THR A 47 -12.85 -14.40 5.48
CA THR A 47 -12.36 -13.09 5.01
C THR A 47 -11.65 -12.30 6.10
N GLY A 48 -12.12 -12.39 7.36
CA GLY A 48 -11.44 -11.81 8.52
C GLY A 48 -10.03 -12.38 8.73
N LEU A 49 -9.88 -13.71 8.70
CA LEU A 49 -8.58 -14.38 8.81
C LEU A 49 -7.63 -14.02 7.66
N ILE A 50 -8.13 -14.00 6.42
CA ILE A 50 -7.33 -13.59 5.25
C ILE A 50 -6.88 -12.14 5.39
N SER A 51 -7.74 -11.24 5.86
CA SER A 51 -7.39 -9.83 6.08
C SER A 51 -6.28 -9.66 7.12
N ILE A 52 -6.32 -10.44 8.21
CA ILE A 52 -5.25 -10.46 9.21
C ILE A 52 -3.94 -10.95 8.59
N LEU A 53 -3.97 -12.05 7.83
CA LEU A 53 -2.77 -12.58 7.17
C LEU A 53 -2.17 -11.60 6.17
N LEU A 54 -3.00 -10.91 5.39
CA LEU A 54 -2.56 -9.87 4.45
C LEU A 54 -1.97 -8.66 5.17
N SER A 55 -2.52 -8.28 6.33
CA SER A 55 -1.98 -7.22 7.18
C SER A 55 -0.58 -7.59 7.71
N ILE A 56 -0.40 -8.81 8.21
CA ILE A 56 0.90 -9.32 8.66
C ILE A 56 1.89 -9.37 7.50
N ALA A 57 1.50 -9.94 6.36
CA ALA A 57 2.34 -10.01 5.17
C ALA A 57 2.77 -8.61 4.71
N ASN A 58 1.84 -7.65 4.71
CA ASN A 58 2.12 -6.27 4.38
C ASN A 58 3.16 -5.65 5.35
N PHE A 59 3.00 -5.87 6.66
CA PHE A 59 3.95 -5.39 7.66
C PHE A 59 5.35 -5.96 7.43
N VAL A 60 5.46 -7.28 7.26
CA VAL A 60 6.73 -7.97 7.02
C VAL A 60 7.40 -7.49 5.73
N VAL A 61 6.66 -7.41 4.62
CA VAL A 61 7.20 -6.93 3.34
C VAL A 61 7.64 -5.47 3.44
N SER A 62 6.86 -4.61 4.09
CA SER A 62 7.21 -3.20 4.27
C SER A 62 8.49 -3.03 5.08
N LEU A 63 8.64 -3.81 6.16
CA LEU A 63 9.85 -3.82 6.98
C LEU A 63 11.07 -4.33 6.19
N ALA A 64 10.90 -5.40 5.43
CA ALA A 64 11.97 -5.93 4.58
C ALA A 64 12.42 -4.88 3.54
N VAL A 65 11.47 -4.22 2.86
CA VAL A 65 11.77 -3.16 1.90
C VAL A 65 12.47 -1.97 2.56
N LEU A 66 12.06 -1.58 3.76
CA LEU A 66 12.72 -0.53 4.53
C LEU A 66 14.18 -0.90 4.82
N VAL A 67 14.43 -2.10 5.36
CA VAL A 67 15.78 -2.58 5.68
C VAL A 67 16.64 -2.64 4.41
N ILE A 68 16.12 -3.20 3.32
CA ILE A 68 16.83 -3.27 2.03
C ILE A 68 17.09 -1.86 1.49
N GLY A 69 16.15 -0.94 1.61
CA GLY A 69 16.29 0.46 1.22
C GLY A 69 17.43 1.15 1.97
N VAL A 70 17.47 0.99 3.29
CA VAL A 70 18.54 1.51 4.15
C VAL A 70 19.90 0.92 3.80
N ILE A 71 19.99 -0.41 3.63
CA ILE A 71 21.24 -1.06 3.21
C ILE A 71 21.69 -0.53 1.84
N THR A 72 20.76 -0.37 0.90
CA THR A 72 21.04 0.19 -0.42
C THR A 72 21.51 1.65 -0.34
N ALA A 73 20.97 2.43 0.60
CA ALA A 73 21.38 3.82 0.83
C ALA A 73 22.80 3.92 1.44
N ILE A 74 23.17 2.98 2.31
CA ILE A 74 24.48 2.95 2.97
C ILE A 74 25.56 2.43 2.02
N MET A 75 25.29 1.31 1.35
CA MET A 75 26.28 0.64 0.49
C MET A 75 26.33 1.19 -0.93
N GLY A 76 25.24 1.80 -1.40
CA GLY A 76 25.13 2.34 -2.75
C GLY A 76 26.02 3.56 -2.97
N ARG A 77 26.46 3.75 -4.22
CA ARG A 77 27.13 4.98 -4.67
C ARG A 77 26.30 5.66 -5.77
N GLY A 78 26.40 6.99 -5.86
CA GLY A 78 25.69 7.78 -6.86
C GLY A 78 24.18 7.54 -6.86
N ARG A 79 23.63 7.17 -8.02
CA ARG A 79 22.18 6.95 -8.19
C ARG A 79 21.63 5.78 -7.37
N ALA A 80 22.43 4.75 -7.08
CA ALA A 80 21.99 3.64 -6.23
C ALA A 80 21.69 4.11 -4.79
N ARG A 81 22.50 5.03 -4.25
CA ARG A 81 22.29 5.60 -2.91
C ARG A 81 20.98 6.39 -2.85
N LEU A 82 20.72 7.23 -3.84
CA LEU A 82 19.47 7.98 -3.96
C LEU A 82 18.26 7.03 -4.04
N GLY A 83 18.38 5.94 -4.81
CA GLY A 83 17.31 4.93 -4.91
C GLY A 83 17.00 4.24 -3.57
N GLY A 84 18.04 3.92 -2.78
CA GLY A 84 17.87 3.38 -1.43
C GLY A 84 17.20 4.37 -0.46
N ILE A 85 17.63 5.63 -0.47
CA ILE A 85 17.03 6.69 0.36
C ILE A 85 15.55 6.88 0.00
N LEU A 86 15.25 6.96 -1.30
CA LEU A 86 13.89 7.10 -1.81
C LEU A 86 12.97 5.98 -1.30
N ALA A 87 13.43 4.73 -1.41
CA ALA A 87 12.69 3.55 -0.96
C ALA A 87 12.49 3.53 0.57
N ALA A 88 13.48 3.96 1.35
CA ALA A 88 13.34 4.03 2.81
C ALA A 88 12.37 5.14 3.24
N VAL A 89 12.54 6.34 2.69
CA VAL A 89 11.72 7.51 3.02
C VAL A 89 10.26 7.27 2.64
N ILE A 90 9.98 6.68 1.47
CA ILE A 90 8.59 6.46 1.05
C ILE A 90 7.86 5.45 1.95
N ILE A 91 8.54 4.44 2.48
CA ILE A 91 7.94 3.50 3.45
C ILE A 91 7.59 4.23 4.75
N VAL A 92 8.44 5.15 5.22
CA VAL A 92 8.18 5.96 6.41
C VAL A 92 7.07 6.99 6.19
N LEU A 93 6.99 7.58 4.99
CA LEU A 93 5.96 8.56 4.63
C LEU A 93 4.61 7.91 4.28
N ALA A 94 4.57 6.64 3.87
CA ALA A 94 3.35 5.97 3.43
C ALA A 94 2.22 5.99 4.46
N PRO A 95 2.45 5.76 5.77
CA PRO A 95 1.42 5.93 6.81
C PRO A 95 0.92 7.37 6.93
N ILE A 96 1.80 8.36 6.80
CA ILE A 96 1.42 9.79 6.86
C ILE A 96 0.51 10.13 5.69
N LEU A 97 0.87 9.69 4.48
CA LEU A 97 0.04 9.85 3.28
C LEU A 97 -1.31 9.13 3.41
N PHE A 98 -1.36 7.99 4.11
CA PHE A 98 -2.62 7.32 4.44
C PHE A 98 -3.49 8.17 5.36
N PHE A 99 -2.95 8.67 6.47
CA PHE A 99 -3.73 9.50 7.39
C PHE A 99 -4.24 10.77 6.73
N ILE A 100 -3.42 11.44 5.92
CA ILE A 100 -3.85 12.62 5.17
C ILE A 100 -4.97 12.27 4.20
N GLY A 101 -4.82 11.17 3.43
CA GLY A 101 -5.86 10.71 2.51
C GLY A 101 -7.17 10.40 3.24
N THR A 102 -7.11 9.59 4.30
CA THR A 102 -8.29 9.22 5.10
C THR A 102 -8.97 10.45 5.71
N PHE A 103 -8.20 11.41 6.22
CA PHE A 103 -8.74 12.65 6.76
C PHE A 103 -9.49 13.46 5.69
N LEU A 104 -8.88 13.68 4.53
CA LEU A 104 -9.50 14.40 3.42
C LEU A 104 -10.78 13.70 2.93
N MET A 105 -10.74 12.38 2.82
CA MET A 105 -11.90 11.60 2.39
C MET A 105 -13.02 11.60 3.43
N GLY A 106 -12.70 11.62 4.72
CA GLY A 106 -13.67 11.82 5.80
C GLY A 106 -14.36 13.18 5.71
N MET A 107 -13.60 14.26 5.46
CA MET A 107 -14.17 15.59 5.26
C MET A 107 -15.08 15.67 4.03
N ILE A 108 -14.60 15.17 2.87
CA ILE A 108 -15.37 15.17 1.62
C ILE A 108 -16.64 14.32 1.78
N GLY A 109 -16.52 13.14 2.38
CA GLY A 109 -17.65 12.24 2.63
C GLY A 109 -18.72 12.85 3.54
N GLY A 110 -18.30 13.60 4.57
CA GLY A 110 -19.22 14.33 5.44
C GLY A 110 -19.94 15.49 4.73
N ILE A 111 -19.23 16.25 3.87
CA ILE A 111 -19.82 17.38 3.13
C ILE A 111 -20.79 16.90 2.04
N THR A 112 -20.51 15.76 1.41
CA THR A 112 -21.30 15.20 0.30
C THR A 112 -22.46 14.31 0.75
N GLY A 113 -22.59 14.06 2.07
CA GLY A 113 -23.59 13.15 2.63
C GLY A 113 -23.33 11.67 2.34
N MET A 114 -22.15 11.32 1.82
CA MET A 114 -21.78 9.92 1.55
C MET A 114 -21.34 9.16 2.82
N ILE A 115 -21.03 9.90 3.89
CA ILE A 115 -20.74 9.39 5.24
C ILE A 115 -21.75 10.06 6.19
N ASP A 116 -22.73 9.29 6.67
CA ASP A 116 -23.74 9.76 7.63
C ASP A 116 -23.42 9.19 9.03
N PRO A 117 -23.34 10.03 10.08
CA PRO A 117 -23.14 9.57 11.46
C PRO A 117 -24.18 8.54 11.95
N ASN A 118 -25.38 8.51 11.37
CA ASN A 118 -26.49 7.66 11.79
C ASN A 118 -26.65 6.39 10.94
N VAL A 119 -26.16 6.40 9.69
CA VAL A 119 -26.35 5.30 8.71
C VAL A 119 -25.02 4.62 8.36
N GLY A 120 -23.89 5.21 8.75
CA GLY A 120 -22.55 4.70 8.46
C GLY A 120 -22.03 5.08 7.08
N VAL A 121 -21.01 4.36 6.62
CA VAL A 121 -20.36 4.60 5.33
C VAL A 121 -21.15 3.91 4.22
N THR A 122 -21.56 4.64 3.20
CA THR A 122 -22.22 4.05 2.02
C THR A 122 -21.24 3.21 1.18
N ALA A 123 -21.74 2.24 0.42
CA ALA A 123 -20.89 1.46 -0.50
C ALA A 123 -20.20 2.37 -1.55
N GLY A 124 -20.86 3.44 -1.96
CA GLY A 124 -20.28 4.48 -2.82
C GLY A 124 -19.10 5.19 -2.15
N ALA A 125 -19.24 5.62 -0.90
CA ALA A 125 -18.14 6.19 -0.12
C ALA A 125 -16.98 5.21 0.04
N LEU A 126 -17.28 3.94 0.37
CA LEU A 126 -16.26 2.92 0.58
C LEU A 126 -15.42 2.67 -0.69
N ARG A 127 -16.07 2.57 -1.85
CA ARG A 127 -15.39 2.44 -3.16
C ARG A 127 -14.46 3.63 -3.44
N VAL A 128 -14.92 4.84 -3.14
CA VAL A 128 -14.15 6.08 -3.35
C VAL A 128 -12.94 6.15 -2.40
N ILE A 129 -13.12 5.81 -1.12
CA ILE A 129 -12.04 5.72 -0.13
C ILE A 129 -10.97 4.70 -0.57
N LEU A 130 -11.39 3.48 -0.90
CA LEU A 130 -10.48 2.41 -1.33
C LEU A 130 -9.82 2.72 -2.69
N GLY A 131 -10.52 3.41 -3.58
CA GLY A 131 -9.96 3.86 -4.86
C GLY A 131 -8.84 4.89 -4.68
N VAL A 132 -9.01 5.86 -3.78
CA VAL A 132 -7.93 6.81 -3.44
C VAL A 132 -6.79 6.11 -2.72
N ASP A 133 -7.08 5.15 -1.85
CA ASP A 133 -6.06 4.33 -1.19
C ASP A 133 -5.23 3.54 -2.23
N LEU A 134 -5.89 2.99 -3.25
CA LEU A 134 -5.25 2.29 -4.36
C LEU A 134 -4.30 3.21 -5.14
N LEU A 135 -4.68 4.47 -5.41
CA LEU A 135 -3.78 5.45 -6.02
C LEU A 135 -2.53 5.70 -5.17
N ARG A 136 -2.68 5.80 -3.83
CA ARG A 136 -1.52 5.91 -2.93
C ARG A 136 -0.64 4.67 -3.01
N VAL A 137 -1.24 3.47 -3.01
CA VAL A 137 -0.50 2.21 -3.12
C VAL A 137 0.31 2.16 -4.41
N LEU A 138 -0.29 2.55 -5.53
CA LEU A 138 0.39 2.67 -6.83
C LEU A 138 1.55 3.66 -6.77
N PHE A 139 1.35 4.83 -6.16
CA PHE A 139 2.39 5.83 -5.98
C PHE A 139 3.57 5.29 -5.15
N VAL A 140 3.30 4.68 -4.00
CA VAL A 140 4.33 4.11 -3.12
C VAL A 140 5.14 3.05 -3.86
N ALA A 141 4.46 2.13 -4.55
CA ALA A 141 5.13 1.09 -5.32
C ALA A 141 5.94 1.62 -6.49
N ALA A 142 5.44 2.63 -7.20
CA ALA A 142 6.18 3.29 -8.27
C ALA A 142 7.47 3.93 -7.75
N MET A 143 7.42 4.59 -6.59
CA MET A 143 8.58 5.21 -5.95
C MET A 143 9.62 4.17 -5.50
N ILE A 144 9.19 3.07 -4.89
CA ILE A 144 10.09 1.96 -4.52
C ILE A 144 10.66 1.31 -5.78
N GLY A 145 9.84 1.13 -6.82
CA GLY A 145 10.23 0.59 -8.11
C GLY A 145 11.31 1.44 -8.80
N LEU A 146 11.13 2.77 -8.80
CA LEU A 146 12.12 3.73 -9.28
C LEU A 146 13.43 3.62 -8.48
N GLY A 147 13.34 3.51 -7.14
CA GLY A 147 14.50 3.31 -6.27
C GLY A 147 15.25 2.00 -6.58
N GLY A 148 14.52 0.92 -6.76
CA GLY A 148 15.06 -0.38 -7.17
C GLY A 148 15.70 -0.35 -8.55
N TRP A 149 15.11 0.37 -9.51
CA TRP A 149 15.66 0.55 -10.86
C TRP A 149 16.97 1.35 -10.84
N PHE A 150 17.06 2.43 -10.06
CA PHE A 150 18.32 3.18 -9.89
C PHE A 150 19.43 2.31 -9.28
N ALA A 151 19.10 1.50 -8.27
CA ALA A 151 20.05 0.57 -7.66
C ALA A 151 20.50 -0.52 -8.64
N ARG A 152 19.58 -1.07 -9.45
CA ARG A 152 19.89 -2.11 -10.44
C ARG A 152 20.74 -1.58 -11.60
N SER A 153 20.33 -0.47 -12.20
CA SER A 153 21.03 0.12 -13.34
C SER A 153 22.46 0.56 -12.99
N THR A 154 22.68 1.08 -11.78
CA THR A 154 24.03 1.44 -11.31
C THR A 154 24.91 0.21 -11.14
N ALA A 155 24.35 -0.89 -10.59
CA ALA A 155 25.09 -2.14 -10.43
C ALA A 155 25.47 -2.76 -11.79
N GLN A 156 24.59 -2.69 -12.80
CA GLN A 156 24.87 -3.21 -14.13
C GLN A 156 25.97 -2.42 -14.84
N LYS A 157 25.99 -1.09 -14.72
CA LYS A 157 27.03 -0.24 -15.33
C LYS A 157 28.42 -0.48 -14.77
N ASN A 158 28.53 -0.82 -13.48
CA ASN A 158 29.80 -1.12 -12.84
C ASN A 158 30.32 -2.54 -13.15
N LEU A 159 29.47 -3.44 -13.65
CA LEU A 159 29.84 -4.80 -14.04
C LEU A 159 30.25 -4.89 -15.52
N SER A 160 29.91 -3.88 -16.32
CA SER A 160 30.27 -3.79 -17.74
C SER A 160 31.54 -2.97 -18.01
N ALA A 161 32.24 -2.53 -16.96
CA ALA A 161 33.48 -1.78 -17.00
C ALA A 161 34.62 -2.64 -16.46
#